data_AF-A0A951I2K0-F1
#
_entry.id   AF-A0A951I2K0-F1
#
_cell.length_a   1.000
_cell.length_b   1.000
_cell.length_c   1.000
_cell.angle_alpha   90.00
_cell.angle_beta   90.00
_cell.angle_gamma   90.00
#
_symmetry.space_group_name_H-M   'P 1'
#
loop_
_entity.id
_entity.type
_entity.pdbx_description
1 polymer ?
#
loop_
_entity_poly.entity_id
_entity_poly.type
_entity_poly.pdbx_seq_one_letter_code
_entity_poly.pdbx_strand_id
1 'polypeptide(L)' 'MDGARINRALSRLASEIVEENHGAGDLYLVGIRRRGVPLAERMADKIADLEGERPPVGTLDITLYRDDLS' A
#
# COMPACT_ATOMS: atom_id res chain seq x y z
N MET A 1 7.20 -6.07 16.36
CA MET A 1 6.48 -4.78 16.41
C MET A 1 5.07 -5.07 16.86
N ASP A 2 4.55 -4.29 17.80
CA ASP A 2 3.15 -4.41 18.27
C ASP A 2 2.16 -4.01 17.14
N GLY A 3 1.06 -4.74 17.00
CA GLY A 3 0.08 -4.55 15.92
C GLY A 3 -0.53 -3.15 15.90
N ALA A 4 -0.71 -2.55 17.08
CA ALA A 4 -1.17 -1.17 17.22
C ALA A 4 -0.18 -0.15 16.62
N ARG A 5 1.13 -0.41 16.73
CA ARG A 5 2.16 0.47 16.16
C ARG A 5 2.17 0.41 14.63
N ILE A 6 1.96 -0.79 14.06
CA ILE A 6 1.86 -0.98 12.61
C ILE A 6 0.64 -0.25 12.06
N ASN A 7 -0.53 -0.40 12.69
CA ASN A 7 -1.74 0.29 12.25
C ASN A 7 -1.58 1.81 12.28
N ARG A 8 -0.98 2.39 13.33
CA ARG A 8 -0.69 3.83 13.36
C ARG A 8 0.26 4.27 12.25
N ALA A 9 1.28 3.47 11.95
CA ALA A 9 2.20 3.76 10.86
C ALA A 9 1.50 3.72 9.49
N LEU A 10 0.64 2.73 9.25
CA LEU A 10 -0.14 2.62 8.01
C LEU A 10 -1.12 3.79 7.85
N SER A 11 -1.83 4.18 8.91
CA SER A 11 -2.71 5.35 8.88
C SER A 11 -1.94 6.62 8.54
N ARG A 12 -0.77 6.84 9.14
CA ARG A 12 0.06 8.01 8.84
C ARG A 12 0.53 8.02 7.38
N LEU A 13 1.02 6.89 6.89
CA LEU A 13 1.45 6.76 5.49
C LEU A 13 0.30 6.96 4.51
N ALA A 14 -0.91 6.48 4.81
CA ALA A 14 -2.07 6.70 3.97
C ALA A 14 -2.41 8.19 3.84
N SER A 15 -2.39 8.94 4.95
CA SER A 15 -2.58 10.39 4.93
C SER A 15 -1.48 11.11 4.13
N GLU A 16 -0.20 10.76 4.35
CA GLU A 16 0.93 11.34 3.60
C GLU A 16 0.78 11.09 2.08
N ILE A 17 0.44 9.87 1.66
CA ILE A 17 0.22 9.53 0.23
C ILE A 17 -0.90 10.39 -0.37
N VAL A 18 -2.03 10.51 0.33
CA VAL A 18 -3.19 11.28 -0.16
C VAL A 18 -2.85 12.77 -0.25
N GLU A 19 -2.18 13.32 0.76
CA GLU A 19 -1.76 14.74 0.76
C GLU A 19 -0.79 15.05 -0.37
N GLU A 20 0.21 14.18 -0.61
CA GLU A 20 1.20 14.36 -1.68
C GLU A 20 0.57 14.26 -3.08
N ASN A 21 -0.47 13.44 -3.24
CA ASN A 21 -1.13 13.18 -4.53
C ASN A 21 -2.41 14.01 -4.75
N HIS A 22 -2.77 14.89 -3.81
CA HIS A 22 -3.95 15.76 -3.86
C HIS A 22 -5.27 14.98 -3.96
N GLY A 23 -5.35 13.83 -3.27
CA GLY A 23 -6.51 12.94 -3.26
C GLY A 23 -6.20 11.54 -3.77
N ALA A 24 -7.25 10.72 -3.90
CA ALA A 24 -7.15 9.31 -4.31
C ALA A 24 -7.56 8.99 -5.75
N GLY A 25 -8.10 9.96 -6.50
CA GLY A 25 -8.73 9.71 -7.81
C GLY A 25 -7.82 9.12 -8.89
N ASP A 26 -6.52 9.43 -8.85
CA ASP A 26 -5.52 8.91 -9.81
C ASP A 26 -4.47 8.02 -9.13
N LEU A 27 -4.77 7.48 -7.94
CA LEU A 27 -3.85 6.58 -7.23
C LEU A 27 -4.01 5.13 -7.69
N TYR A 28 -2.88 4.45 -7.86
CA TYR A 28 -2.81 3.01 -8.05
C TYR A 28 -1.71 2.41 -7.16
N LEU A 29 -2.01 1.34 -6.42
CA LEU A 29 -1.04 0.67 -5.56
C LEU A 29 -0.57 -0.64 -6.18
N VAL A 30 0.72 -0.94 -6.07
CA VAL A 30 1.29 -2.21 -6.54
C VAL A 30 1.98 -2.93 -5.38
N GLY A 31 1.43 -4.08 -4.99
CA GLY A 31 2.01 -4.95 -3.99
C GLY A 31 3.07 -5.87 -4.57
N ILE A 32 4.31 -5.77 -4.08
CA ILE A 32 5.38 -6.72 -4.45
C ILE A 32 5.22 -8.01 -3.64
N ARG A 33 5.18 -9.17 -4.29
CA ARG A 33 5.05 -10.46 -3.60
C ARG A 33 6.24 -10.74 -2.67
N ARG A 34 6.03 -11.43 -1.55
CA ARG A 34 4.79 -12.08 -1.07
C ARG A 34 4.00 -11.26 -0.06
N ARG A 35 4.68 -10.48 0.79
CA ARG A 35 4.06 -9.72 1.90
C ARG A 35 3.65 -8.29 1.52
N GLY A 36 4.16 -7.76 0.41
CA GLY A 36 3.76 -6.44 -0.08
C GLY A 36 2.32 -6.41 -0.57
N VAL A 37 1.77 -7.53 -1.03
CA VAL A 37 0.37 -7.61 -1.48
C VAL A 37 -0.63 -7.36 -0.33
N PRO A 38 -0.61 -8.12 0.79
CA PRO A 38 -1.48 -7.81 1.92
C PRO A 38 -1.25 -6.41 2.52
N LEU A 39 -0.05 -5.86 2.38
CA LEU A 39 0.26 -4.51 2.88
C LEU A 39 -0.34 -3.43 1.97
N ALA A 40 -0.27 -3.60 0.65
CA ALA A 40 -0.89 -2.72 -0.33
C ALA A 40 -2.41 -2.74 -0.21
N GLU A 41 -3.02 -3.90 0.02
CA GLU A 41 -4.47 -4.00 0.29
C GLU A 41 -4.88 -3.22 1.54
N ARG A 42 -4.15 -3.39 2.66
CA ARG A 42 -4.39 -2.62 3.89
C ARG A 42 -4.21 -1.12 3.70
N MET A 43 -3.26 -0.71 2.85
CA MET A 43 -3.03 0.68 2.53
C MET A 43 -4.20 1.25 1.70
N ALA A 44 -4.68 0.51 0.70
CA ALA A 44 -5.85 0.91 -0.09
C ALA A 44 -7.09 1.09 0.80
N ASP A 45 -7.31 0.20 1.77
CA ASP A 45 -8.42 0.32 2.71
C ASP A 45 -8.26 1.56 3.60
N LYS A 46 -7.04 1.88 4.04
CA LYS A 46 -6.76 3.10 4.82
C LYS A 46 -6.96 4.39 4.02
N ILE A 47 -6.63 4.38 2.73
CA ILE A 47 -6.88 5.51 1.83
C ILE A 47 -8.39 5.67 1.59
N ALA A 48 -9.10 4.55 1.40
CA ALA A 48 -10.56 4.55 1.26
C ALA A 48 -11.27 5.10 2.51
N ASP A 49 -10.77 4.78 3.71
CA ASP A 49 -11.27 5.34 4.97
C ASP A 49 -11.15 6.88 5.03
N LEU A 50 -10.17 7.46 4.33
CA LEU A 50 -9.89 8.91 4.33
C LEU A 50 -10.65 9.66 3.21
N GLU A 51 -10.58 9.16 1.98
CA GLU A 51 -11.04 9.86 0.77
C GLU A 51 -12.40 9.34 0.27
N GLY A 52 -12.89 8.21 0.80
CA GLY A 52 -14.10 7.54 0.32
C GLY A 52 -13.92 6.80 -1.02
N GLU A 53 -12.74 6.92 -1.63
CA GLU A 53 -12.35 6.23 -2.85
C GLU A 53 -11.22 5.25 -2.57
N ARG A 54 -11.36 4.01 -3.05
CA ARG A 54 -10.38 2.95 -2.84
C ARG A 54 -9.48 2.83 -4.07
N PRO A 55 -8.18 3.11 -3.96
CA PRO A 55 -7.24 2.91 -5.06
C PRO A 55 -7.26 1.45 -5.53
N PRO A 56 -7.20 1.19 -6.84
CA PRO A 56 -7.01 -0.16 -7.34
C PRO A 56 -5.64 -0.72 -6.88
N VAL A 57 -5.59 -2.03 -6.65
CA VAL A 57 -4.38 -2.71 -6.16
C VAL A 57 -3.95 -3.77 -7.16
N GLY A 58 -2.74 -3.62 -7.70
CA GLY A 58 -2.07 -4.60 -8.53
C GLY A 58 -1.05 -5.42 -7.75
N THR A 59 -0.51 -6.45 -8.38
CA THR A 59 0.54 -7.31 -7.82
C THR A 59 1.71 -7.42 -8.78
N LEU A 60 2.93 -7.38 -8.26
CA LEU A 60 4.15 -7.61 -9.02
C LEU A 60 4.94 -8.78 -8.42
N ASP A 61 5.21 -9.79 -9.25
CA ASP A 61 6.15 -10.86 -8.91
C ASP A 61 7.53 -10.53 -9.47
N ILE A 62 8.47 -10.27 -8.56
CA ILE A 62 9.85 -9.89 -8.90
C ILE A 62 10.79 -11.09 -8.91
N THR A 63 10.30 -12.33 -8.76
CA THR A 63 11.15 -13.53 -8.60
C THR A 63 12.23 -13.63 -9.67
N LEU A 64 11.91 -13.38 -10.94
CA LEU A 64 12.84 -13.45 -12.07
C LEU A 64 13.80 -12.26 -12.19
N TYR A 65 13.61 -11.21 -11.40
CA TYR A 65 14.38 -9.97 -11.42
C TYR A 65 15.22 -9.76 -10.16
N ARG A 66 15.30 -10.80 -9.31
CA ARG A 66 16.09 -10.77 -8.09
C ARG A 66 17.50 -11.26 -8.36
N ASP A 67 18.50 -10.47 -7.97
CA ASP A 67 19.92 -10.84 -8.08
C ASP A 67 20.29 -12.06 -7.22
N ASP A 68 19.46 -12.36 -6.20
CA ASP A 68 19.65 -13.47 -5.27
C ASP A 68 18.88 -14.74 -5.66
N LEU A 69 18.57 -14.91 -6.95
CA LEU A 69 18.07 -16.17 -7.51
C LEU A 69 19.11 -17.29 -7.29
N SER A 70 18.93 -18.03 -6.20
CA SER A 70 19.69 -19.24 -5.85
C SER A 70 18.76 -20.32 -5.31
#